data_AF-A0A942S369-F1
#
_entry.id   AF-A0A942S369-F1
#
_cell.length_a   1.000
_cell.length_b   1.000
_cell.length_c   1.000
_cell.angle_alpha   90.00
_cell.angle_beta   90.00
_cell.angle_gamma   90.00
#
_symmetry.space_group_name_H-M   'P 1'
#
loop_
_entity.id
_entity.type
_entity.pdbx_description
1 polymer ?
#
loop_
_entity_poly.entity_id
_entity_poly.type
_entity_poly.pdbx_seq_one_letter_code
_entity_poly.pdbx_strand_id
1 'polypeptide(L)'
;MNPYIKPGMELSEEDIIQVVASFYKLPASSLRKANRRRNIVEPRQIILFLLVTLCDSSYERSASFFDKNHSTAVYSIKMVKALYQTDKEFRSNFQEILEQLNLSEVKRKELLTFVQSRLNWGEFKKKQS
;
A
#
# COMPACT_ATOMS: atom_id res chain seq x y z
N MET A 1 14.31 1.51 14.47
CA MET A 1 14.25 0.42 13.47
C MET A 1 12.91 -0.27 13.60
N ASN A 2 12.21 -0.50 12.49
CA ASN A 2 11.02 -1.32 12.47
C ASN A 2 11.40 -2.80 12.71
N PRO A 3 10.90 -3.47 13.77
CA PRO A 3 11.33 -4.82 14.13
C PRO A 3 10.90 -5.90 13.14
N TYR A 4 9.98 -5.58 12.22
CA TYR A 4 9.45 -6.52 11.24
C TYR A 4 10.30 -6.62 9.97
N ILE A 5 11.18 -5.64 9.71
CA ILE A 5 11.94 -5.59 8.46
C ILE A 5 13.41 -5.92 8.76
N LYS A 6 13.84 -7.10 8.32
CA LYS A 6 15.24 -7.51 8.41
C LYS A 6 16.08 -6.73 7.38
N PRO A 7 17.21 -6.11 7.76
CA PRO A 7 18.08 -5.39 6.81
C PRO A 7 18.55 -6.33 5.69
N GLY A 8 18.42 -5.88 4.43
CA GLY A 8 18.88 -6.62 3.24
C GLY A 8 17.92 -7.67 2.67
N MET A 9 16.68 -7.77 3.19
CA MET A 9 15.65 -8.69 2.71
C MET A 9 14.57 -7.95 1.92
N GLU A 10 14.05 -8.57 0.85
CA GLU A 10 12.85 -8.08 0.15
C GLU A 10 11.64 -8.07 1.09
N LEU A 11 10.79 -7.04 0.98
CA LEU A 11 9.58 -6.93 1.81
C LEU A 11 8.58 -8.01 1.42
N SER A 12 8.15 -8.81 2.39
CA SER A 12 7.07 -9.77 2.19
C SER A 12 5.69 -9.11 2.21
N GLU A 13 4.69 -9.81 1.67
CA GLU A 13 3.28 -9.37 1.70
C GLU A 13 2.81 -9.18 3.17
N GLU A 14 3.24 -10.07 4.07
CA GLU A 14 2.99 -10.04 5.50
C GLU A 14 3.63 -8.83 6.20
N ASP A 15 4.87 -8.48 5.85
CA ASP A 15 5.56 -7.34 6.44
C ASP A 15 4.79 -6.05 6.16
N ILE A 16 4.37 -5.84 4.91
CA ILE A 16 3.59 -4.66 4.52
C ILE A 16 2.28 -4.60 5.31
N ILE A 17 1.55 -5.71 5.42
CA ILE A 17 0.31 -5.78 6.20
C ILE A 17 0.58 -5.39 7.66
N GLN A 18 1.65 -5.92 8.25
CA GLN A 18 1.96 -5.71 9.66
C GLN A 18 2.41 -4.27 9.94
N VAL A 19 3.21 -3.66 9.07
CA VAL A 19 3.62 -2.26 9.19
C VAL A 19 2.41 -1.34 9.14
N VAL A 20 1.55 -1.50 8.13
CA VAL A 20 0.35 -0.66 7.99
C VAL A 20 -0.62 -0.90 9.16
N ALA A 21 -0.84 -2.14 9.58
CA ALA A 21 -1.69 -2.45 10.74
C ALA A 21 -1.15 -1.80 12.03
N SER A 22 0.17 -1.85 12.24
CA SER A 22 0.84 -1.24 13.40
C SER A 22 0.71 0.28 13.39
N PHE A 23 0.89 0.93 12.23
CA PHE A 23 0.71 2.36 12.06
C PHE A 23 -0.69 2.82 12.50
N TYR A 24 -1.73 2.12 12.03
CA TYR A 24 -3.12 2.42 12.39
C TYR A 24 -3.55 1.87 13.76
N LYS A 25 -2.65 1.22 14.51
CA LYS A 25 -2.93 0.58 15.80
C LYS A 25 -4.08 -0.43 15.72
N LEU A 26 -4.11 -1.20 14.65
CA LEU A 26 -5.12 -2.22 14.38
C LEU A 26 -4.51 -3.62 14.47
N PRO A 27 -5.26 -4.62 14.98
CA PRO A 27 -4.89 -6.01 14.78
C PRO A 27 -4.93 -6.35 13.28
N ALA A 28 -3.89 -6.98 12.72
CA ALA A 28 -3.88 -7.41 11.32
C ALA A 28 -5.08 -8.31 10.96
N SER A 29 -5.57 -9.11 11.90
CA SER A 29 -6.78 -9.92 11.75
C SER A 29 -8.05 -9.09 11.52
N SER A 30 -8.12 -7.87 12.05
CA SER A 30 -9.25 -6.96 11.82
C SER A 30 -9.30 -6.46 10.38
N LEU A 31 -8.15 -6.38 9.70
CA LEU A 31 -8.06 -6.02 8.30
C LEU A 31 -8.62 -7.11 7.39
N ARG A 32 -8.71 -8.38 7.81
CA ARG A 32 -9.34 -9.43 6.98
C ARG A 32 -10.87 -9.41 7.05
N LYS A 33 -11.45 -9.06 8.21
CA LYS A 33 -12.90 -9.13 8.45
C LYS A 33 -13.70 -8.09 7.65
N ALA A 34 -14.85 -8.46 7.09
CA ALA A 34 -15.73 -7.50 6.40
C ALA A 34 -16.11 -6.31 7.30
N ASN A 35 -15.58 -5.12 7.00
CA ASN A 35 -15.84 -3.89 7.75
C ASN A 35 -15.63 -2.69 6.81
N ARG A 36 -16.61 -1.79 6.74
CA ARG A 36 -16.62 -0.64 5.84
C ARG A 36 -16.26 0.69 6.52
N ARG A 37 -15.94 0.69 7.82
CA ARG A 37 -15.51 1.90 8.51
C ARG A 37 -14.23 2.43 7.88
N ARG A 38 -14.14 3.77 7.72
CA ARG A 38 -13.00 4.44 7.07
C ARG A 38 -11.67 4.02 7.68
N ASN A 39 -11.61 3.93 9.01
CA ASN A 39 -10.42 3.52 9.75
C ASN A 39 -9.97 2.06 9.49
N ILE A 40 -10.75 1.25 8.79
CA ILE A 40 -10.35 -0.10 8.31
C ILE A 40 -10.13 -0.10 6.80
N VAL A 41 -10.98 0.60 6.05
CA VAL A 41 -10.92 0.66 4.59
C VAL A 41 -9.67 1.38 4.10
N GLU A 42 -9.32 2.50 4.72
CA GLU A 42 -8.15 3.30 4.37
C GLU A 42 -6.83 2.50 4.52
N PRO A 43 -6.55 1.83 5.67
CA PRO A 43 -5.40 0.92 5.78
C PRO A 43 -5.37 -0.17 4.70
N ARG A 44 -6.51 -0.79 4.37
CA ARG A 44 -6.57 -1.82 3.31
C ARG A 44 -6.21 -1.26 1.95
N GLN A 45 -6.70 -0.06 1.64
CA GLN A 45 -6.42 0.57 0.36
C GLN A 45 -4.92 0.84 0.20
N ILE A 46 -4.27 1.30 1.28
CA ILE A 46 -2.82 1.48 1.33
C ILE A 46 -2.10 0.16 1.16
N ILE A 47 -2.49 -0.91 1.87
CA ILE A 47 -1.88 -2.23 1.72
C ILE A 47 -2.00 -2.73 0.28
N LEU A 48 -3.19 -2.66 -0.33
CA LEU A 48 -3.40 -3.10 -1.71
C LEU A 48 -2.50 -2.36 -2.69
N PHE A 49 -2.34 -1.05 -2.51
CA PHE A 49 -1.42 -0.25 -3.30
C PHE A 49 0.03 -0.73 -3.14
N LEU A 50 0.47 -0.95 -1.90
CA LEU A 50 1.83 -1.37 -1.60
C LEU A 50 2.14 -2.79 -2.09
N LEU A 51 1.24 -3.75 -1.93
CA LEU A 51 1.44 -5.12 -2.42
C LEU A 51 1.64 -5.16 -3.95
N VAL A 52 0.81 -4.43 -4.70
CA VAL A 52 0.91 -4.38 -6.17
C VAL A 52 2.20 -3.70 -6.63
N THR A 53 2.72 -2.73 -5.86
CA THR A 53 3.86 -1.89 -6.27
C THR A 53 5.21 -2.36 -5.74
N LEU A 54 5.24 -2.98 -4.56
CA LEU A 54 6.46 -3.44 -3.89
C LEU A 54 6.68 -4.96 -4.01
N CYS A 55 5.61 -5.77 -4.00
CA CYS A 55 5.71 -7.23 -4.07
C CYS A 55 5.37 -7.79 -5.45
N ASP A 56 5.07 -6.92 -6.43
CA ASP A 56 4.58 -7.31 -7.76
C ASP A 56 3.37 -8.28 -7.72
N SER A 57 2.60 -8.26 -6.63
CA SER A 57 1.41 -9.10 -6.47
C SER A 57 0.35 -8.71 -7.49
N SER A 58 -0.36 -9.71 -8.04
CA SER A 58 -1.51 -9.43 -8.91
C SER A 58 -2.63 -8.73 -8.13
N TYR A 59 -3.51 -8.03 -8.85
CA TYR A 59 -4.70 -7.40 -8.27
C TYR A 59 -5.59 -8.42 -7.56
N GLU A 60 -5.74 -9.62 -8.12
CA GLU A 60 -6.49 -10.73 -7.53
C GLU A 60 -5.82 -11.24 -6.25
N ARG A 61 -4.50 -11.47 -6.28
CA ARG A 61 -3.75 -12.01 -5.14
C ARG A 61 -3.74 -11.02 -3.98
N SER A 62 -3.46 -9.74 -4.26
CA SER A 62 -3.47 -8.70 -3.23
C SER A 62 -4.88 -8.52 -2.61
N ALA A 63 -5.94 -8.58 -3.42
CA ALA A 63 -7.32 -8.49 -2.95
C ALA A 63 -7.78 -9.70 -2.11
N SER A 64 -7.29 -10.90 -2.42
CA SER A 64 -7.74 -12.13 -1.74
C SER A 64 -7.35 -12.15 -0.26
N PHE A 65 -6.28 -11.43 0.16
CA PHE A 65 -5.93 -11.25 1.57
C PHE A 65 -7.08 -10.70 2.43
N PHE A 66 -8.02 -9.99 1.81
CA PHE A 66 -9.14 -9.31 2.47
C PHE A 66 -10.51 -9.86 2.04
N ASP A 67 -10.55 -11.06 1.45
CA ASP A 67 -11.74 -11.65 0.84
C ASP A 67 -12.41 -10.67 -0.16
N LYS A 68 -11.59 -10.12 -1.05
CA LYS A 68 -11.99 -9.19 -2.13
C LYS A 68 -11.53 -9.69 -3.50
N ASN A 69 -12.01 -9.01 -4.54
CA ASN A 69 -11.75 -9.35 -5.93
C ASN A 69 -10.88 -8.29 -6.62
N HIS A 70 -10.45 -8.58 -7.86
CA HIS A 70 -9.68 -7.68 -8.72
C HIS A 70 -10.21 -6.24 -8.72
N SER A 71 -11.52 -6.07 -8.93
CA SER A 71 -12.14 -4.74 -9.03
C SER A 71 -11.94 -3.90 -7.78
N THR A 72 -11.86 -4.55 -6.61
CA THR A 72 -11.59 -3.90 -5.33
C THR A 72 -10.16 -3.40 -5.24
N ALA A 73 -9.17 -4.17 -5.73
CA ALA A 73 -7.78 -3.72 -5.78
C ALA A 73 -7.61 -2.53 -6.74
N VAL A 74 -8.21 -2.61 -7.94
CA VAL A 74 -8.19 -1.49 -8.90
C VAL A 74 -8.82 -0.23 -8.30
N TYR A 75 -9.97 -0.35 -7.66
CA TYR A 75 -10.63 0.77 -6.99
C TYR A 75 -9.76 1.32 -5.85
N SER A 76 -9.14 0.45 -5.06
CA SER A 76 -8.28 0.84 -3.94
C SER A 76 -7.09 1.66 -4.38
N ILE A 77 -6.40 1.27 -5.45
CA ILE A 77 -5.29 2.05 -6.02
C ILE A 77 -5.78 3.43 -6.48
N LYS A 78 -6.94 3.50 -7.15
CA LYS A 78 -7.52 4.80 -7.55
C LYS A 78 -7.82 5.68 -6.33
N MET A 79 -8.34 5.11 -5.25
CA MET A 79 -8.63 5.84 -4.02
C MET A 79 -7.36 6.33 -3.32
N VAL A 80 -6.32 5.51 -3.20
CA VAL A 80 -5.03 5.96 -2.64
C VAL A 80 -4.49 7.15 -3.42
N LYS A 81 -4.51 7.09 -4.76
CA LYS A 81 -4.05 8.19 -5.61
C LYS A 81 -4.89 9.46 -5.44
N ALA A 82 -6.21 9.34 -5.36
CA ALA A 82 -7.11 10.46 -5.14
C ALA A 82 -6.94 11.09 -3.75
N LEU A 83 -6.90 10.28 -2.70
CA LEU A 83 -6.70 10.73 -1.32
C LEU A 83 -5.33 11.38 -1.15
N TYR A 84 -4.28 10.83 -1.76
CA TYR A 84 -2.95 11.45 -1.73
C TYR A 84 -2.96 12.87 -2.32
N GLN A 85 -3.79 13.14 -3.33
CA GLN A 85 -3.90 14.47 -3.95
C GLN A 85 -4.80 15.42 -3.15
N THR A 86 -5.84 14.92 -2.49
CA THR A 86 -6.93 15.74 -1.93
C THR A 86 -6.92 15.86 -0.40
N ASP A 87 -6.34 14.89 0.30
CA ASP A 87 -6.34 14.80 1.76
C ASP A 87 -4.90 14.94 2.28
N LYS A 88 -4.63 16.05 2.99
CA LYS A 88 -3.31 16.37 3.54
C LYS A 88 -2.92 15.41 4.66
N GLU A 89 -3.88 14.98 5.48
CA GLU A 89 -3.63 14.04 6.57
C GLU A 89 -3.28 12.66 6.01
N PHE A 90 -4.07 12.18 5.04
CA PHE A 90 -3.77 10.93 4.33
C PHE A 90 -2.38 10.96 3.69
N ARG A 91 -2.02 12.08 3.04
CA ARG A 91 -0.69 12.25 2.43
C ARG A 91 0.44 12.13 3.47
N SER A 92 0.28 12.76 4.63
CA SER A 92 1.24 12.69 5.73
C SER A 92 1.38 11.25 6.22
N ASN A 93 0.25 10.60 6.53
CA ASN A 93 0.21 9.22 7.01
C ASN A 93 0.85 8.25 6.01
N PHE A 94 0.54 8.40 4.72
CA PHE A 94 1.11 7.58 3.65
C PHE A 94 2.64 7.74 3.57
N GLN A 95 3.17 8.96 3.67
CA GLN A 95 4.61 9.19 3.65
C GLN A 95 5.31 8.60 4.88
N GLU A 96 4.70 8.69 6.06
CA GLU A 96 5.23 8.09 7.30
C GLU A 96 5.24 6.55 7.22
N ILE A 97 4.19 5.94 6.67
CA ILE A 97 4.16 4.49 6.40
C ILE A 97 5.32 4.08 5.48
N LEU A 98 5.59 4.85 4.42
CA LEU A 98 6.71 4.55 3.52
C LEU A 98 8.08 4.66 4.22
N GLU A 99 8.23 5.56 5.19
CA GLU A 99 9.44 5.66 6.02
C GLU A 99 9.61 4.44 6.92
N GLN A 100 8.52 3.95 7.52
CA GLN A 100 8.55 2.75 8.36
C GLN A 100 8.87 1.48 7.59
N LEU A 101 8.69 1.47 6.26
CA LEU A 101 9.03 0.34 5.39
C LEU A 101 10.53 0.24 5.06
N ASN A 102 11.39 1.16 5.57
CA ASN A 102 12.84 1.16 5.35
C ASN A 102 13.24 0.98 3.86
N LEU A 103 12.45 1.55 2.95
CA LEU A 103 12.69 1.46 1.51
C LEU A 103 13.96 2.22 1.11
N SER A 104 14.61 1.80 0.03
CA SER A 104 15.66 2.63 -0.57
C SER A 104 15.07 3.96 -1.07
N GLU A 105 15.88 5.02 -1.03
CA GLU A 105 15.48 6.35 -1.53
C GLU A 105 14.94 6.32 -2.95
N VAL A 106 15.53 5.47 -3.81
CA VAL A 106 15.09 5.28 -5.20
C VAL A 106 13.67 4.70 -5.23
N LYS A 107 13.41 3.62 -4.48
CA LYS A 107 12.09 2.97 -4.43
C LYS A 107 11.03 3.90 -3.84
N ARG A 108 11.36 4.66 -2.80
CA ARG A 108 10.47 5.65 -2.20
C ARG A 108 10.08 6.73 -3.22
N LYS A 109 11.04 7.32 -3.92
CA LYS A 109 10.78 8.33 -4.96
C LYS A 109 9.94 7.77 -6.12
N GLU A 110 10.19 6.53 -6.52
CA GLU A 110 9.39 5.83 -7.53
C GLU A 110 7.91 5.77 -7.11
N LEU A 111 7.62 5.32 -5.88
CA LEU A 111 6.25 5.23 -5.36
C LEU A 111 5.56 6.60 -5.25
N LEU A 112 6.27 7.62 -4.77
CA LEU A 112 5.75 8.98 -4.67
C LEU A 112 5.40 9.56 -6.06
N THR A 113 6.25 9.29 -7.05
CA THR A 113 5.98 9.67 -8.44
C THR A 113 4.77 8.91 -8.98
N PHE A 114 4.68 7.61 -8.70
CA PHE A 114 3.57 6.78 -9.18
C PHE A 114 2.22 7.20 -8.59
N VAL A 115 2.15 7.46 -7.28
CA VAL A 115 0.89 7.85 -6.61
C VAL A 115 0.35 9.18 -7.15
N GLN A 116 1.24 10.09 -7.56
CA GLN A 116 0.86 11.37 -8.18
C GLN A 116 0.57 11.28 -9.68
N SER A 117 1.05 10.23 -10.37
CA SER A 117 0.85 10.05 -11.81
C SER A 117 -0.60 9.76 -12.19
N ARG A 118 -0.97 9.95 -13.46
CA ARG A 118 -2.27 9.50 -14.00
C ARG A 118 -2.27 8.05 -14.52
N LEU A 119 -1.11 7.39 -14.50
CA LEU A 119 -0.91 6.06 -15.09
C LEU A 119 -1.38 4.95 -14.14
N ASN A 120 -1.71 3.79 -14.70
CA ASN A 120 -1.76 2.56 -13.91
C ASN A 120 -0.36 1.99 -13.69
N TRP A 121 -0.20 1.02 -12.77
CA TRP A 121 1.12 0.50 -12.41
C TRP A 121 1.86 -0.15 -13.59
N GLY A 122 1.16 -0.88 -14.45
CA GLY A 122 1.76 -1.52 -15.62
C GLY A 122 2.28 -0.51 -16.65
N GLU A 123 1.50 0.54 -16.94
CA GLU A 123 1.93 1.66 -17.79
C GLU A 123 3.10 2.43 -17.18
N PHE A 124 3.07 2.63 -15.86
CA PHE A 124 4.11 3.35 -15.14
C PHE A 124 5.46 2.62 -15.24
N LYS A 125 5.49 1.30 -14.99
CA LYS A 125 6.71 0.48 -15.14
C LYS A 125 7.29 0.53 -16.55
N LYS A 126 6.44 0.47 -17.58
CA LYS A 126 6.87 0.55 -18.99
C LYS A 126 7.52 1.89 -19.36
N LYS A 127 7.22 2.99 -18.67
CA LYS A 127 7.86 4.30 -18.91
C LYS A 127 9.20 4.47 -18.21
N GLN A 128 9.51 3.62 -17.24
CA GLN A 128 10.77 3.63 -16.49
C GLN A 128 11.81 2.65 -17.06
N SER A 129 11.40 1.82 -18.03
CA SER A 129 12.24 0.87 -18.78
C SER A 129 12.74 1.52 -20.08
#